data_AF-A0AAP3BF00-F1
#
_entry.id   AF-A0AAP3BF00-F1
#
_cell.length_a   1.000
_cell.length_b   1.000
_cell.length_c   1.000
_cell.angle_alpha   90.00
_cell.angle_beta   90.00
_cell.angle_gamma   90.00
#
_symmetry.space_group_name_H-M   'P 1'
#
loop_
_entity.id
_entity.type
_entity.pdbx_description
1 polymer ?
#
loop_
_entity_poly.entity_id
_entity_poly.type
_entity_poly.pdbx_seq_one_letter_code
_entity_poly.pdbx_strand_id
1 'polypeptide(L)'
;MKKVFLIGASILGQIVLFCVLREFRPIIGDDRMLVNLIFLSLAYWVFIGQFFVPPVSSDDQESKWVGSLGIHLHGLSVYCLATLAVAYISNVAFLLPCRWQLYMHLIVVAVFLLYNFFNRTANEHVGEVYLEEKMKKQGVKSLKQISSSVKMNVALMDDIPADIVRQLDQVDEDIKDMVPLFSIEALQLEQKIGDTLLHIESYLSNPQENAQAIADTFRLVRTYIRRRQILTD
;
A
#
# COMPACT_ATOMS: atom_id res chain seq x y z
N MET A 1 -24.43 -16.69 3.21
CA MET A 1 -24.45 -17.68 2.12
C MET A 1 -23.05 -18.03 1.59
N LYS A 2 -22.22 -17.07 1.13
CA LYS A 2 -20.85 -17.35 0.60
C LYS A 2 -19.96 -18.15 1.57
N LYS A 3 -19.93 -17.81 2.86
CA LYS A 3 -19.13 -18.53 3.89
C LYS A 3 -19.59 -19.98 4.10
N VAL A 4 -20.90 -20.23 4.05
CA VAL A 4 -21.47 -21.59 4.21
C VAL A 4 -21.09 -22.48 3.02
N PHE A 5 -21.17 -21.93 1.80
CA PHE A 5 -20.68 -22.61 0.60
C PHE A 5 -19.18 -22.93 0.69
N LEU A 6 -18.37 -21.97 1.18
CA LEU A 6 -16.93 -22.15 1.33
C LEU A 6 -16.57 -23.25 2.35
N ILE A 7 -17.28 -23.30 3.48
CA ILE A 7 -17.15 -24.38 4.48
C ILE A 7 -17.54 -25.72 3.86
N GLY A 8 -18.67 -25.78 3.15
CA GLY A 8 -19.13 -26.99 2.45
C GLY A 8 -18.10 -27.49 1.43
N ALA A 9 -17.56 -26.58 0.61
CA ALA A 9 -16.49 -26.89 -0.34
C ALA A 9 -15.22 -27.37 0.38
N SER A 10 -14.85 -26.77 1.52
CA SER A 10 -13.69 -27.17 2.31
C SER A 10 -13.82 -28.61 2.81
N ILE A 11 -14.95 -28.97 3.38
CA ILE A 11 -15.21 -30.32 3.88
C ILE A 11 -15.27 -31.32 2.73
N LEU A 12 -15.99 -30.99 1.65
CA LEU A 12 -16.13 -31.87 0.49
C LEU A 12 -14.78 -32.15 -0.18
N GLY A 13 -13.94 -31.13 -0.35
CA GLY A 13 -12.61 -31.29 -0.92
C GLY A 13 -11.73 -32.20 -0.07
N GLN A 14 -11.78 -32.09 1.26
CA GLN A 14 -11.04 -33.00 2.15
C GLN A 14 -11.53 -34.46 2.05
N ILE A 15 -12.85 -34.66 1.96
CA ILE A 15 -13.43 -36.00 1.75
C ILE A 15 -12.93 -36.59 0.43
N VAL A 16 -12.98 -35.82 -0.65
CA VAL A 16 -12.48 -36.26 -1.98
C VAL A 16 -11.00 -36.62 -1.91
N LEU A 17 -10.18 -35.77 -1.28
CA LEU A 17 -8.74 -35.97 -1.16
C LEU A 17 -8.42 -37.25 -0.38
N PHE A 18 -9.13 -37.50 0.73
CA PHE A 18 -9.03 -38.73 1.50
C PHE A 18 -9.45 -39.96 0.69
N CYS A 19 -10.59 -39.90 -0.01
CA CYS A 19 -11.09 -41.01 -0.83
C CYS A 19 -10.11 -41.38 -1.95
N VAL A 20 -9.56 -40.38 -2.65
CA VAL A 20 -8.57 -40.60 -3.71
C VAL A 20 -7.32 -41.27 -3.15
N LEU A 21 -6.71 -40.74 -2.07
CA LEU A 21 -5.51 -41.33 -1.50
C LEU A 21 -5.74 -42.74 -0.93
N ARG A 22 -6.93 -42.99 -0.38
CA ARG A 22 -7.32 -44.31 0.11
C ARG A 22 -7.37 -45.35 -1.00
N GLU A 23 -7.78 -44.98 -2.21
CA GLU A 23 -7.78 -45.88 -3.36
C GLU A 23 -6.36 -46.32 -3.75
N PHE A 24 -5.37 -45.43 -3.60
CA PHE A 24 -3.96 -45.75 -3.85
C PHE A 24 -3.27 -46.49 -2.69
N ARG A 25 -3.91 -46.60 -1.52
CA ARG A 25 -3.38 -47.27 -0.32
C ARG A 25 -2.77 -48.66 -0.59
N PRO A 26 -3.41 -49.56 -1.38
CA PRO A 26 -2.85 -50.90 -1.63
C PRO A 26 -1.51 -50.87 -2.36
N ILE A 27 -1.22 -49.80 -3.11
CA ILE A 27 -0.02 -49.64 -3.93
C ILE A 27 1.09 -48.95 -3.14
N ILE A 28 0.75 -47.88 -2.42
CA ILE A 28 1.75 -46.99 -1.79
C ILE A 28 2.03 -47.35 -0.32
N GLY A 29 1.12 -48.07 0.34
CA GLY A 29 1.21 -48.43 1.75
C GLY A 29 0.79 -47.31 2.72
N ASP A 30 0.53 -47.70 3.97
CA ASP A 30 -0.13 -46.85 4.98
C ASP A 30 0.68 -45.60 5.33
N ASP A 31 1.98 -45.75 5.61
CA ASP A 31 2.83 -44.65 6.05
C ASP A 31 2.96 -43.55 4.99
N ARG A 32 3.07 -43.94 3.71
CA ARG A 32 3.21 -43.00 2.59
C ARG A 32 1.88 -42.31 2.30
N MET A 33 0.78 -43.06 2.36
CA MET A 33 -0.56 -42.49 2.26
C MET A 33 -0.78 -41.41 3.32
N LEU A 34 -0.39 -41.67 4.57
CA LEU A 34 -0.54 -40.73 5.68
C LEU A 34 0.27 -39.43 5.47
N VAL A 35 1.53 -39.55 5.03
CA VAL A 35 2.36 -38.36 4.72
C VAL A 35 1.71 -37.52 3.62
N ASN A 36 1.32 -38.15 2.50
CA ASN A 36 0.68 -37.43 1.41
C ASN A 36 -0.64 -36.76 1.85
N LEU A 37 -1.44 -37.46 2.67
CA LEU A 37 -2.69 -36.92 3.18
C LEU A 37 -2.46 -35.65 4.00
N ILE A 38 -1.47 -35.65 4.89
CA ILE A 38 -1.14 -34.49 5.71
C ILE A 38 -0.76 -33.29 4.84
N PHE A 39 0.20 -33.45 3.93
CA PHE A 39 0.73 -32.32 3.16
C PHE A 39 -0.21 -31.84 2.06
N LEU A 40 -0.96 -32.74 1.41
CA LEU A 40 -1.99 -32.34 0.45
C LEU A 40 -3.18 -31.68 1.15
N SER A 41 -3.56 -32.15 2.34
CA SER A 41 -4.57 -31.49 3.18
C SER A 41 -4.11 -30.09 3.60
N LEU A 42 -2.85 -29.94 4.00
CA LEU A 42 -2.26 -28.64 4.33
C LEU A 42 -2.30 -27.70 3.10
N ALA A 43 -1.85 -28.16 1.93
CA ALA A 43 -1.89 -27.38 0.70
C ALA A 43 -3.32 -26.97 0.32
N TYR A 44 -4.29 -27.87 0.48
CA TYR A 44 -5.69 -27.59 0.24
C TYR A 44 -6.25 -26.52 1.21
N TRP A 45 -5.94 -26.63 2.51
CA TRP A 45 -6.35 -25.64 3.50
C TRP A 45 -5.74 -24.26 3.26
N VAL A 46 -4.46 -24.21 2.90
CA VAL A 46 -3.79 -22.95 2.53
C VAL A 46 -4.46 -22.33 1.29
N PHE A 47 -4.76 -23.15 0.27
CA PHE A 47 -5.45 -22.70 -0.94
C PHE A 47 -6.87 -22.19 -0.65
N ILE A 48 -7.68 -22.88 0.16
CA ILE A 48 -9.04 -22.43 0.44
C ILE A 48 -9.09 -21.27 1.45
N GLY A 49 -8.09 -21.20 2.33
CA GLY A 49 -7.94 -20.15 3.35
C GLY A 49 -7.94 -18.74 2.77
N GLN A 50 -7.38 -18.56 1.57
CA GLN A 50 -7.36 -17.26 0.87
C GLN A 50 -8.77 -16.70 0.58
N PHE A 51 -9.81 -17.55 0.54
CA PHE A 51 -11.18 -17.12 0.31
C PHE A 51 -11.95 -16.84 1.62
N PHE A 52 -11.48 -17.35 2.76
CA PHE A 52 -12.05 -17.08 4.08
C PHE A 52 -11.64 -15.69 4.59
N VAL A 53 -10.37 -15.36 4.38
CA VAL A 53 -9.80 -14.05 4.64
C VAL A 53 -9.42 -13.49 3.28
N PRO A 54 -10.40 -12.92 2.53
CA PRO A 54 -10.13 -12.39 1.22
C PRO A 54 -9.03 -11.34 1.37
N PRO A 55 -7.97 -11.43 0.57
CA PRO A 55 -6.78 -10.73 0.98
C PRO A 55 -6.84 -9.23 0.60
N VAL A 56 -7.70 -8.88 -0.36
CA VAL A 56 -8.10 -7.49 -0.63
C VAL A 56 -9.18 -7.11 0.38
N SER A 57 -8.84 -6.26 1.35
CA SER A 57 -9.87 -5.51 2.08
C SER A 57 -10.40 -4.41 1.17
N SER A 58 -11.72 -4.23 1.09
CA SER A 58 -12.33 -3.08 0.42
C SER A 58 -11.94 -1.74 1.06
N ASP A 59 -11.34 -1.78 2.25
CA ASP A 59 -10.89 -0.63 3.04
C ASP A 59 -9.40 -0.32 2.84
N ASP A 60 -8.69 -1.08 2.01
CA ASP A 60 -7.26 -0.88 1.76
C ASP A 60 -7.03 0.28 0.77
N GLN A 61 -7.16 1.52 1.27
CA GLN A 61 -6.88 2.74 0.48
C GLN A 61 -5.47 2.74 -0.11
N GLU A 62 -4.55 2.02 0.51
CA GLU A 62 -3.13 2.01 0.16
C GLU A 62 -2.84 1.03 -0.99
N SER A 63 -3.82 0.20 -1.38
CA SER A 63 -3.69 -0.87 -2.39
C SER A 63 -2.49 -1.80 -2.16
N LYS A 64 -1.99 -1.84 -0.92
CA LYS A 64 -0.84 -2.61 -0.46
C LYS A 64 -0.94 -4.07 -0.87
N TRP A 65 -2.14 -4.60 -0.78
CA TRP A 65 -2.38 -5.97 -1.15
C TRP A 65 -2.39 -6.20 -2.65
N VAL A 66 -2.78 -5.23 -3.48
CA VAL A 66 -2.72 -5.35 -4.96
C VAL A 66 -1.27 -5.44 -5.44
N GLY A 67 -0.35 -4.71 -4.81
CA GLY A 67 1.08 -4.77 -5.11
C GLY A 67 1.74 -6.10 -4.72
N SER A 68 1.25 -6.77 -3.67
CA SER A 68 1.78 -8.04 -3.15
C SER A 68 1.00 -9.28 -3.62
N LEU A 69 -0.20 -9.10 -4.18
CA LEU A 69 -1.07 -10.15 -4.72
C LEU A 69 -0.35 -11.05 -5.72
N GLY A 70 0.48 -10.49 -6.60
CA GLY A 70 1.25 -11.26 -7.58
C GLY A 70 2.24 -12.24 -6.93
N ILE A 71 2.99 -11.79 -5.93
CA ILE A 71 3.96 -12.61 -5.19
C ILE A 71 3.22 -13.68 -4.39
N HIS A 72 2.13 -13.31 -3.73
CA HIS A 72 1.30 -14.22 -2.96
C HIS A 72 0.70 -15.34 -3.82
N LEU A 73 0.02 -15.00 -4.93
CA LEU A 73 -0.58 -16.00 -5.82
C LEU A 73 0.47 -16.87 -6.50
N HIS A 74 1.60 -16.29 -6.87
CA HIS A 74 2.69 -17.06 -7.46
C HIS A 74 3.26 -18.06 -6.44
N GLY A 75 3.56 -17.60 -5.21
CA GLY A 75 4.04 -18.47 -4.14
C GLY A 75 3.03 -19.58 -3.79
N LEU A 76 1.74 -19.26 -3.73
CA LEU A 76 0.67 -20.23 -3.51
C LEU A 76 0.59 -21.27 -4.63
N SER A 77 0.64 -20.82 -5.89
CA SER A 77 0.57 -21.71 -7.05
C SER A 77 1.77 -22.66 -7.10
N VAL A 78 2.98 -22.14 -6.87
CA VAL A 78 4.22 -22.94 -6.79
C VAL A 78 4.13 -23.96 -5.66
N TYR A 79 3.64 -23.56 -4.48
CA TYR A 79 3.50 -24.46 -3.33
C TYR A 79 2.51 -25.60 -3.59
N CYS A 80 1.32 -25.30 -4.13
CA CYS A 80 0.32 -26.33 -4.45
C CYS A 80 0.83 -27.30 -5.52
N LEU A 81 1.43 -26.78 -6.60
CA LEU A 81 1.97 -27.61 -7.68
C LEU A 81 3.16 -28.45 -7.21
N ALA A 82 4.08 -27.89 -6.43
CA ALA A 82 5.22 -28.61 -5.88
C ALA A 82 4.78 -29.72 -4.92
N THR A 83 3.77 -29.46 -4.07
CA THR A 83 3.23 -30.48 -3.15
C THR A 83 2.62 -31.64 -3.93
N LEU A 84 1.83 -31.36 -4.97
CA LEU A 84 1.28 -32.38 -5.86
C LEU A 84 2.37 -33.15 -6.62
N ALA A 85 3.38 -32.44 -7.12
CA ALA A 85 4.50 -33.05 -7.84
C ALA A 85 5.32 -33.97 -6.94
N VAL A 86 5.62 -33.56 -5.69
CA VAL A 86 6.30 -34.42 -4.72
C VAL A 86 5.46 -35.66 -4.42
N ALA A 87 4.17 -35.52 -4.18
CA ALA A 87 3.29 -36.67 -3.94
C ALA A 87 3.27 -37.64 -5.12
N TYR A 88 3.18 -37.13 -6.35
CA TYR A 88 3.19 -37.93 -7.58
C TYR A 88 4.54 -38.62 -7.82
N ILE A 89 5.64 -37.86 -7.85
CA ILE A 89 6.99 -38.37 -8.15
C ILE A 89 7.41 -39.41 -7.11
N SER A 90 7.17 -39.11 -5.84
CA SER A 90 7.61 -39.98 -4.75
C SER A 90 6.82 -41.29 -4.65
N ASN A 91 5.60 -41.36 -5.18
CA ASN A 91 4.75 -42.55 -5.05
C ASN A 91 4.51 -43.30 -6.36
N VAL A 92 4.47 -42.61 -7.50
CA VAL A 92 4.23 -43.21 -8.81
C VAL A 92 5.52 -43.46 -9.56
N ALA A 93 6.46 -42.51 -9.57
CA ALA A 93 7.67 -42.62 -10.37
C ALA A 93 8.79 -43.43 -9.66
N PHE A 94 9.00 -43.20 -8.37
CA PHE A 94 10.17 -43.76 -7.66
C PHE A 94 9.85 -44.58 -6.39
N LEU A 95 8.58 -44.64 -5.95
CA LEU A 95 8.15 -45.36 -4.73
C LEU A 95 9.08 -45.11 -3.53
N LEU A 96 9.42 -43.84 -3.31
CA LEU A 96 10.38 -43.41 -2.29
C LEU A 96 9.90 -43.78 -0.88
N PRO A 97 10.83 -44.15 0.02
CA PRO A 97 10.51 -44.37 1.43
C PRO A 97 9.89 -43.12 2.09
N CYS A 98 8.99 -43.35 3.04
CA CYS A 98 8.25 -42.31 3.77
C CYS A 98 9.15 -41.17 4.30
N ARG A 99 10.33 -41.49 4.84
CA ARG A 99 11.29 -40.48 5.35
C ARG A 99 11.71 -39.47 4.28
N TRP A 100 11.97 -39.92 3.06
CA TRP A 100 12.36 -39.05 1.95
C TRP A 100 11.21 -38.17 1.47
N GLN A 101 9.99 -38.71 1.44
CA GLN A 101 8.79 -37.93 1.12
C GLN A 101 8.60 -36.79 2.12
N LEU A 102 8.79 -37.09 3.41
CA LEU A 102 8.70 -36.11 4.48
C LEU A 102 9.74 -34.98 4.32
N TYR A 103 11.01 -35.31 4.04
CA TYR A 103 12.02 -34.28 3.80
C TYR A 103 11.71 -33.40 2.59
N MET A 104 11.26 -34.00 1.47
CA MET A 104 10.88 -33.24 0.28
C MET A 104 9.71 -32.29 0.55
N HIS A 105 8.68 -32.75 1.26
CA HIS A 105 7.56 -31.89 1.65
C HIS A 105 7.97 -30.78 2.62
N LEU A 106 8.85 -31.05 3.59
CA LEU A 106 9.35 -30.02 4.48
C LEU A 106 10.15 -28.94 3.74
N ILE A 107 10.94 -29.32 2.72
CA ILE A 107 11.63 -28.36 1.85
C ILE A 107 10.62 -27.48 1.11
N VAL A 108 9.57 -28.08 0.53
CA VAL A 108 8.50 -27.35 -0.16
C VAL A 108 7.79 -26.37 0.78
N VAL A 109 7.49 -26.79 2.02
CA VAL A 109 6.91 -25.90 3.05
C VAL A 109 7.87 -24.78 3.41
N ALA A 110 9.17 -25.05 3.58
CA ALA A 110 10.16 -24.02 3.88
C ALA A 110 10.26 -22.96 2.78
N VAL A 111 10.27 -23.37 1.51
CA VAL A 111 10.24 -22.46 0.35
C VAL A 111 8.96 -21.62 0.34
N PHE A 112 7.81 -22.22 0.65
CA PHE A 112 6.55 -21.48 0.75
C PHE A 112 6.56 -20.44 1.88
N LEU A 113 7.14 -20.75 3.04
CA LEU A 113 7.31 -19.79 4.14
C LEU A 113 8.22 -18.62 3.73
N LEU A 114 9.25 -18.90 2.94
CA LEU A 114 10.17 -17.88 2.41
C LEU A 114 9.48 -16.95 1.40
N TYR A 115 8.59 -17.49 0.54
CA TYR A 115 7.69 -16.67 -0.28
C TYR A 115 6.80 -15.74 0.57
N ASN A 116 6.23 -16.25 1.67
CA ASN A 116 5.40 -15.45 2.56
C ASN A 116 6.21 -14.35 3.27
N PHE A 117 7.47 -14.64 3.63
CA PHE A 117 8.38 -13.63 4.18
C PHE A 117 8.61 -12.48 3.18
N PHE A 118 9.00 -12.79 1.94
CA PHE A 118 9.18 -11.76 0.91
C PHE A 118 7.90 -10.99 0.59
N ASN A 119 6.76 -11.69 0.57
CA ASN A 119 5.47 -11.06 0.36
C ASN A 119 5.16 -10.02 1.44
N ARG A 120 5.50 -10.31 2.71
CA ARG A 120 5.33 -9.38 3.82
C ARG A 120 6.27 -8.18 3.70
N THR A 121 7.53 -8.39 3.35
CA THR A 121 8.50 -7.30 3.13
C THR A 121 8.06 -6.38 1.98
N ALA A 122 7.58 -6.95 0.87
CA ALA A 122 7.06 -6.18 -0.25
C ALA A 122 5.83 -5.34 0.16
N ASN A 123 4.94 -5.91 0.98
CA ASN A 123 3.75 -5.24 1.47
C ASN A 123 4.10 -4.05 2.40
N GLU A 124 5.09 -4.22 3.28
CA GLU A 124 5.60 -3.13 4.13
C GLU A 124 6.16 -1.97 3.29
N HIS A 125 6.96 -2.28 2.25
CA HIS A 125 7.51 -1.26 1.36
C HIS A 125 6.45 -0.49 0.54
N VAL A 126 5.41 -1.16 0.03
CA VAL A 126 4.29 -0.48 -0.66
C VAL A 126 3.55 0.46 0.29
N GLY A 127 3.45 0.11 1.58
CA GLY A 127 2.87 0.98 2.59
C GLY A 127 3.68 2.25 2.86
N GLU A 128 5.00 2.14 2.86
CA GLU A 128 5.90 3.30 3.00
C GLU A 128 5.75 4.25 1.81
N VAL A 129 5.77 3.72 0.57
CA VAL A 129 5.62 4.53 -0.65
C VAL A 129 4.24 5.21 -0.71
N TYR A 130 3.17 4.53 -0.30
CA TYR A 130 1.84 5.14 -0.24
C TYR A 130 1.76 6.27 0.79
N LEU A 131 2.31 6.07 2.00
CA LEU A 131 2.35 7.10 3.03
C LEU A 131 3.17 8.30 2.56
N GLU A 132 4.30 8.04 1.91
CA GLU A 132 5.14 9.05 1.27
C GLU A 132 4.33 9.84 0.21
N GLU A 133 3.69 9.17 -0.74
CA GLU A 133 2.86 9.82 -1.77
C GLU A 133 1.69 10.63 -1.18
N LYS A 134 1.03 10.09 -0.14
CA LYS A 134 -0.08 10.75 0.53
C LYS A 134 0.39 12.03 1.22
N MET A 135 1.54 11.98 1.91
CA MET A 135 2.14 13.16 2.52
C MET A 135 2.60 14.19 1.48
N LYS A 136 3.23 13.76 0.36
CA LYS A 136 3.58 14.64 -0.77
C LYS A 136 2.37 15.43 -1.28
N LYS A 137 1.25 14.73 -1.49
CA LYS A 137 0.02 15.32 -2.03
C LYS A 137 -0.69 16.22 -1.00
N GLN A 138 -0.58 15.92 0.29
CA GLN A 138 -1.27 16.66 1.35
C GLN A 138 -0.70 18.06 1.58
N GLY A 139 0.63 18.22 1.54
CA GLY A 139 1.27 19.52 1.78
C GLY A 139 0.89 20.59 0.75
N VAL A 140 1.04 20.27 -0.55
CA VAL A 140 0.60 21.15 -1.65
C VAL A 140 -0.91 21.40 -1.62
N LYS A 141 -1.72 20.38 -1.30
CA LYS A 141 -3.17 20.54 -1.18
C LYS A 141 -3.54 21.52 -0.06
N SER A 142 -2.85 21.45 1.08
CA SER A 142 -3.06 22.38 2.19
C SER A 142 -2.71 23.81 1.79
N LEU A 143 -1.59 24.01 1.07
CA LEU A 143 -1.21 25.33 0.58
C LEU A 143 -2.24 25.92 -0.39
N LYS A 144 -2.78 25.12 -1.31
CA LYS A 144 -3.86 25.54 -2.22
C LYS A 144 -5.10 25.98 -1.45
N GLN A 145 -5.47 25.24 -0.40
CA GLN A 145 -6.59 25.60 0.45
C GLN A 145 -6.35 26.89 1.25
N ILE A 146 -5.15 27.06 1.83
CA ILE A 146 -4.78 28.29 2.55
C ILE A 146 -4.81 29.49 1.60
N SER A 147 -4.17 29.40 0.43
CA SER A 147 -4.15 30.46 -0.57
C SER A 147 -5.55 30.87 -1.02
N SER A 148 -6.41 29.88 -1.33
CA SER A 148 -7.81 30.14 -1.69
C SER A 148 -8.60 30.78 -0.55
N SER A 149 -8.35 30.38 0.70
CA SER A 149 -8.99 30.96 1.89
C SER A 149 -8.61 32.43 2.06
N VAL A 150 -7.31 32.75 2.00
CA VAL A 150 -6.81 34.12 2.13
C VAL A 150 -7.37 35.01 1.01
N LYS A 151 -7.42 34.49 -0.23
CA LYS A 151 -8.01 35.17 -1.38
C LYS A 151 -9.49 35.45 -1.22
N MET A 152 -10.24 34.48 -0.70
CA MET A 152 -11.66 34.67 -0.38
C MET A 152 -11.85 35.72 0.72
N ASN A 153 -11.02 35.69 1.77
CA ASN A 153 -11.08 36.67 2.86
C ASN A 153 -10.78 38.09 2.36
N VAL A 154 -9.77 38.26 1.50
CA VAL A 154 -9.45 39.54 0.85
C VAL A 154 -10.58 40.02 -0.05
N ALA A 155 -11.24 39.13 -0.79
CA ALA A 155 -12.37 39.49 -1.65
C ALA A 155 -13.62 39.96 -0.88
N LEU A 156 -13.72 39.60 0.40
CA LEU A 156 -14.81 40.01 1.30
C LEU A 156 -14.51 41.31 2.06
N MET A 157 -13.28 41.84 1.96
CA MET A 157 -12.88 43.09 2.61
C MET A 157 -13.17 44.29 1.70
N ASP A 158 -13.76 45.34 2.28
CA ASP A 158 -13.92 46.62 1.61
C ASP A 158 -12.59 47.40 1.59
N ASP A 159 -12.32 48.10 0.48
CA ASP A 159 -11.17 49.03 0.32
C ASP A 159 -9.76 48.40 0.37
N ILE A 160 -9.60 47.18 -0.16
CA ILE A 160 -8.26 46.58 -0.36
C ILE A 160 -7.56 47.20 -1.59
N PRO A 161 -6.31 47.68 -1.44
CA PRO A 161 -5.49 48.15 -2.57
C PRO A 161 -5.33 47.10 -3.68
N ALA A 162 -5.54 47.50 -4.93
CA ALA A 162 -5.45 46.62 -6.10
C ALA A 162 -4.08 45.91 -6.25
N ASP A 163 -3.00 46.52 -5.76
CA ASP A 163 -1.68 45.88 -5.81
C ASP A 163 -1.57 44.66 -4.86
N ILE A 164 -2.26 44.69 -3.72
CA ILE A 164 -2.31 43.55 -2.78
C ILE A 164 -3.07 42.39 -3.42
N VAL A 165 -4.22 42.67 -4.07
CA VAL A 165 -4.99 41.67 -4.81
C VAL A 165 -4.14 41.02 -5.89
N ARG A 166 -3.42 41.84 -6.68
CA ARG A 166 -2.52 41.34 -7.73
C ARG A 166 -1.38 40.49 -7.18
N GLN A 167 -0.79 40.89 -6.05
CA GLN A 167 0.29 40.12 -5.43
C GLN A 167 -0.19 38.77 -4.88
N LEU A 168 -1.42 38.72 -4.35
CA LEU A 168 -2.06 37.51 -3.88
C LEU A 168 -2.43 36.57 -5.03
N ASP A 169 -2.95 37.10 -6.14
CA ASP A 169 -3.24 36.32 -7.35
C ASP A 169 -1.97 35.65 -7.90
N GLN A 170 -0.85 36.38 -7.91
CA GLN A 170 0.44 35.82 -8.33
C GLN A 170 0.92 34.69 -7.41
N VAL A 171 0.77 34.84 -6.09
CA VAL A 171 1.14 33.79 -5.13
C VAL A 171 0.22 32.57 -5.25
N ASP A 172 -1.07 32.78 -5.49
CA ASP A 172 -2.05 31.72 -5.70
C ASP A 172 -1.73 30.90 -6.97
N GLU A 173 -1.36 31.59 -8.05
CA GLU A 173 -0.90 30.97 -9.29
C GLU A 173 0.41 30.19 -9.08
N ASP A 174 1.40 30.81 -8.42
CA ASP A 174 2.67 30.16 -8.07
C ASP A 174 2.45 28.88 -7.24
N ILE A 175 1.50 28.89 -6.29
CA ILE A 175 1.13 27.73 -5.47
C ILE A 175 0.37 26.67 -6.28
N LYS A 176 -0.44 27.10 -7.25
CA LYS A 176 -1.20 26.19 -8.12
C LYS A 176 -0.26 25.31 -8.95
N ASP A 177 0.84 25.90 -9.41
CA ASP A 177 1.88 25.26 -10.24
C ASP A 177 2.90 24.45 -9.43
N MET A 178 2.79 24.43 -8.10
CA MET A 178 3.67 23.62 -7.26
C MET A 178 3.47 22.12 -7.49
N VAL A 179 4.55 21.44 -7.87
CA VAL A 179 4.64 19.98 -7.95
C VAL A 179 4.79 19.40 -6.53
N PRO A 180 4.16 18.28 -6.16
CA PRO A 180 4.39 17.60 -4.89
C PRO A 180 5.85 17.16 -4.73
N LEU A 181 6.48 17.41 -3.58
CA LEU A 181 7.87 17.02 -3.29
C LEU A 181 7.96 16.28 -1.95
N PHE A 182 8.95 15.39 -1.79
CA PHE A 182 9.18 14.68 -0.53
C PHE A 182 10.58 14.87 -0.01
N SER A 183 10.76 15.99 0.66
CA SER A 183 11.89 16.17 1.55
C SER A 183 11.41 16.86 2.81
N ILE A 184 12.08 16.60 3.93
CA ILE A 184 11.84 17.30 5.20
C ILE A 184 11.95 18.82 4.97
N GLU A 185 12.88 19.22 4.10
CA GLU A 185 13.11 20.61 3.71
C GLU A 185 11.92 21.19 2.92
N ALA A 186 11.35 20.43 1.97
CA ALA A 186 10.15 20.84 1.24
C ALA A 186 8.96 20.99 2.19
N LEU A 187 8.75 20.05 3.11
CA LEU A 187 7.67 20.11 4.09
C LEU A 187 7.79 21.33 5.02
N GLN A 188 9.01 21.62 5.51
CA GLN A 188 9.28 22.80 6.33
C GLN A 188 9.06 24.11 5.56
N LEU A 189 9.42 24.15 4.28
CA LEU A 189 9.15 25.31 3.43
C LEU A 189 7.66 25.48 3.17
N GLU A 190 6.94 24.40 2.91
CA GLU A 190 5.48 24.44 2.74
C GLU A 190 4.77 24.94 4.00
N GLN A 191 5.18 24.49 5.18
CA GLN A 191 4.64 25.01 6.44
C GLN A 191 4.94 26.51 6.59
N LYS A 192 6.18 26.94 6.33
CA LYS A 192 6.55 28.36 6.37
C LYS A 192 5.75 29.21 5.37
N ILE A 193 5.48 28.69 4.17
CA ILE A 193 4.64 29.37 3.17
C ILE A 193 3.24 29.56 3.74
N GLY A 194 2.62 28.50 4.26
CA GLY A 194 1.26 28.53 4.82
C GLY A 194 1.12 29.49 6.00
N ASP A 195 2.03 29.39 6.98
CA ASP A 195 2.03 30.25 8.16
C ASP A 195 2.21 31.73 7.78
N THR A 196 3.11 32.01 6.81
CA THR A 196 3.36 33.38 6.34
C THR A 196 2.16 33.93 5.58
N LEU A 197 1.46 33.11 4.77
CA LEU A 197 0.23 33.49 4.08
C LEU A 197 -0.90 33.82 5.04
N LEU A 198 -1.10 33.01 6.08
CA LEU A 198 -2.09 33.29 7.13
C LEU A 198 -1.73 34.55 7.92
N HIS A 199 -0.44 34.83 8.11
CA HIS A 199 0.00 36.02 8.80
C HIS A 199 -0.34 37.33 8.05
N ILE A 200 -0.47 37.28 6.72
CA ILE A 200 -0.92 38.43 5.90
C ILE A 200 -2.28 38.93 6.37
N GLU A 201 -3.20 38.05 6.76
CA GLU A 201 -4.54 38.42 7.24
C GLU A 201 -4.49 39.39 8.42
N SER A 202 -3.48 39.29 9.28
CA SER A 202 -3.31 40.21 10.41
C SER A 202 -2.95 41.65 9.97
N TYR A 203 -2.20 41.80 8.88
CA TYR A 203 -1.81 43.11 8.34
C TYR A 203 -2.91 43.76 7.50
N LEU A 204 -3.79 42.95 6.91
CA LEU A 204 -4.91 43.39 6.07
C LEU A 204 -6.01 44.13 6.84
N SER A 205 -5.97 44.13 8.18
CA SER A 205 -6.91 44.93 8.99
C SER A 205 -6.70 46.44 8.82
N ASN A 206 -5.46 46.88 8.54
CA ASN A 206 -5.10 48.28 8.22
C ASN A 206 -4.08 48.31 7.08
N PRO A 207 -4.50 48.07 5.82
CA PRO A 207 -3.58 47.82 4.72
C PRO A 207 -2.74 49.03 4.31
N GLN A 208 -3.23 50.25 4.56
CA GLN A 208 -2.50 51.48 4.24
C GLN A 208 -1.34 51.74 5.23
N GLU A 209 -1.53 51.47 6.52
CA GLU A 209 -0.49 51.63 7.55
C GLU A 209 0.53 50.49 7.48
N ASN A 210 0.10 49.29 7.07
CA ASN A 210 0.93 48.09 7.01
C ASN A 210 1.48 47.79 5.61
N ALA A 211 1.40 48.73 4.66
CA ALA A 211 1.75 48.49 3.25
C ALA A 211 3.16 47.87 3.07
N GLN A 212 4.14 48.36 3.85
CA GLN A 212 5.51 47.85 3.83
C GLN A 212 5.59 46.41 4.37
N ALA A 213 4.93 46.12 5.49
CA ALA A 213 4.89 44.79 6.09
C ALA A 213 4.21 43.77 5.16
N ILE A 214 3.15 44.17 4.46
CA ILE A 214 2.44 43.33 3.49
C ILE A 214 3.37 43.00 2.31
N ALA A 215 4.05 44.00 1.74
CA ALA A 215 4.99 43.79 0.64
C ALA A 215 6.16 42.86 1.05
N ASP A 216 6.70 43.05 2.25
CA ASP A 216 7.78 42.20 2.78
C ASP A 216 7.30 40.76 3.02
N THR A 217 6.05 40.59 3.46
CA THR A 217 5.44 39.26 3.67
C THR A 217 5.23 38.52 2.34
N PHE A 218 4.71 39.17 1.31
CA PHE A 218 4.60 38.58 -0.04
C PHE A 218 5.97 38.24 -0.63
N ARG A 219 6.98 39.09 -0.41
CA ARG A 219 8.36 38.82 -0.84
C ARG A 219 8.93 37.57 -0.15
N LEU A 220 8.64 37.40 1.13
CA LEU A 220 9.06 36.25 1.92
C LEU A 220 8.40 34.96 1.42
N VAL A 221 7.09 34.97 1.18
CA VAL A 221 6.34 33.85 0.59
C VAL A 221 6.96 33.43 -0.74
N ARG A 222 7.18 34.37 -1.67
CA ARG A 222 7.81 34.07 -2.97
C ARG A 222 9.23 33.52 -2.83
N THR A 223 9.97 33.97 -1.83
CA THR A 223 11.31 33.44 -1.55
C THR A 223 11.24 31.98 -1.10
N TYR A 224 10.28 31.62 -0.24
CA TYR A 224 10.08 30.23 0.16
C TYR A 224 9.59 29.35 -0.99
N ILE A 225 8.67 29.85 -1.82
CA ILE A 225 8.20 29.15 -3.03
C ILE A 225 9.38 28.86 -3.95
N ARG A 226 10.21 29.87 -4.28
CA ARG A 226 11.40 29.68 -5.13
C ARG A 226 12.39 28.69 -4.53
N ARG A 227 12.70 28.80 -3.24
CA ARG A 227 13.60 27.86 -2.56
C ARG A 227 13.08 26.43 -2.66
N ARG A 228 11.77 26.24 -2.51
CA ARG A 228 11.15 24.92 -2.65
C ARG A 228 11.16 24.42 -4.09
N GLN A 229 10.96 25.28 -5.09
CA GLN A 229 11.03 24.91 -6.51
C GLN A 229 12.45 24.48 -6.96
N ILE A 230 13.49 24.95 -6.27
CA ILE A 230 14.88 24.54 -6.53
C ILE A 230 15.19 23.17 -5.91
N LEU A 231 14.37 22.69 -4.98
CA LEU A 231 14.49 21.33 -4.46
C LEU A 231 14.06 20.35 -5.56
N THR A 232 15.02 19.59 -6.08
CA THR A 232 14.78 18.39 -6.86
C THR A 232 14.67 17.19 -5.94
N ASP A 233 13.67 16.34 -6.16
CA ASP A 233 13.61 14.98 -5.61
C ASP A 233 14.86 14.17 -6.06
#